data_AF-A0A510IRV9-F1
#
_entry.id   AF-A0A510IRV9-F1
#
_cell.length_a   1.000
_cell.length_b   1.000
_cell.length_c   1.000
_cell.angle_alpha   90.00
_cell.angle_beta   90.00
_cell.angle_gamma   90.00
#
_symmetry.space_group_name_H-M   'P 1'
#
loop_
_entity.id
_entity.type
_entity.pdbx_description
1 polymer ?
#
loop_
_entity_poly.entity_id
_entity_poly.type
_entity_poly.pdbx_seq_one_letter_code
_entity_poly.pdbx_strand_id
1 'polypeptide(L)'
;MPDSARKMNHPFNRAELRGDQYLEFLVKRVKPYVEQHYKVSREANDAFIAGSSMGGLISLYAVLEYPQVFSAAAAISTHWPGIDPKDTLPVAEAIRKYLQENLPEPGKHQFYFDHGTETLDRFYPSMQVAVDRIMWERGYDDSNWQTRVFIGHAHDEKSWNTRLDQVLVFLLGVEKLNADQ
;
A
#
# COMPACT_ATOMS: atom_id res chain seq x y z
N MET A 1 -10.22 -1.29 -14.89
CA MET A 1 -9.85 -1.23 -16.33
C MET A 1 -11.10 -1.07 -17.18
N PRO A 2 -11.03 -0.37 -18.32
CA PRO A 2 -12.12 -0.31 -19.31
C PRO A 2 -12.50 -1.70 -19.83
N ASP A 3 -13.76 -1.88 -20.24
CA ASP A 3 -14.26 -3.17 -20.73
C ASP A 3 -13.52 -3.67 -21.98
N SER A 4 -13.06 -2.76 -22.84
CA SER A 4 -12.24 -3.10 -24.01
C SER A 4 -10.94 -3.79 -23.60
N ALA A 5 -10.25 -3.29 -22.57
CA ALA A 5 -9.02 -3.88 -22.04
C ALA A 5 -9.28 -5.22 -21.33
N ARG A 6 -10.38 -5.34 -20.59
CA ARG A 6 -10.76 -6.60 -19.90
C ARG A 6 -11.04 -7.75 -20.86
N LYS A 7 -11.53 -7.45 -22.08
CA LYS A 7 -11.85 -8.46 -23.10
C LYS A 7 -10.64 -8.90 -23.93
N MET A 8 -9.48 -8.24 -23.79
CA MET A 8 -8.28 -8.63 -24.53
C MET A 8 -7.81 -10.02 -24.09
N ASN A 9 -7.33 -10.82 -25.05
CA ASN A 9 -6.70 -12.11 -24.75
C ASN A 9 -5.31 -11.88 -24.15
N HIS A 10 -5.26 -11.68 -22.84
CA HIS A 10 -4.05 -11.38 -22.09
C HIS A 10 -3.89 -12.35 -20.90
N PRO A 11 -2.67 -12.80 -20.54
CA PRO A 11 -2.46 -13.64 -19.36
C PRO A 11 -3.07 -13.04 -18.08
N PHE A 12 -2.92 -11.73 -17.87
CA PHE A 12 -3.51 -11.04 -16.72
C PHE A 12 -5.04 -11.18 -16.66
N ASN A 13 -5.74 -11.02 -17.79
CA ASN A 13 -7.21 -11.13 -17.83
C ASN A 13 -7.73 -12.55 -17.59
N ARG A 14 -6.86 -13.56 -17.69
CA ARG A 14 -7.17 -14.97 -17.41
C ARG A 14 -6.74 -15.40 -16.01
N ALA A 15 -5.97 -14.56 -15.31
CA ALA A 15 -5.50 -14.85 -13.98
C ALA A 15 -6.67 -14.76 -12.98
N GLU A 16 -6.70 -15.70 -12.04
CA GLU A 16 -7.61 -15.62 -10.91
C GLU A 16 -7.02 -14.68 -9.86
N LEU A 17 -7.57 -13.48 -9.73
CA LEU A 17 -7.18 -12.52 -8.70
C LEU A 17 -7.90 -12.86 -7.40
N ARG A 18 -7.12 -13.06 -6.32
CA ARG A 18 -7.63 -13.52 -5.02
C ARG A 18 -7.47 -12.49 -3.89
N GLY A 19 -7.42 -11.20 -4.24
CA GLY A 19 -7.22 -10.11 -3.27
C GLY A 19 -8.29 -10.12 -2.18
N ASP A 20 -9.56 -10.15 -2.57
CA ASP A 20 -10.70 -10.12 -1.65
C ASP A 20 -10.69 -11.31 -0.69
N GLN A 21 -10.45 -12.53 -1.20
CA GLN A 21 -10.40 -13.73 -0.36
C GLN A 21 -9.19 -13.69 0.59
N TYR A 22 -8.06 -13.13 0.16
CA TYR A 22 -6.90 -12.96 1.02
C TYR A 22 -7.19 -11.96 2.15
N LEU A 23 -7.78 -10.80 1.84
CA LEU A 23 -8.15 -9.82 2.86
C LEU A 23 -9.22 -10.35 3.81
N GLU A 24 -10.23 -11.06 3.29
CA GLU A 24 -11.24 -11.71 4.11
C GLU A 24 -10.59 -12.72 5.07
N PHE A 25 -9.62 -13.50 4.60
CA PHE A 25 -8.87 -14.41 5.45
C PHE A 25 -8.11 -13.67 6.55
N LEU A 26 -7.42 -12.56 6.22
CA LEU A 26 -6.73 -11.75 7.23
C LEU A 26 -7.69 -11.21 8.29
N VAL A 27 -8.79 -10.59 7.86
CA VAL A 27 -9.76 -9.91 8.73
C VAL A 27 -10.57 -10.90 9.57
N LYS A 28 -11.03 -12.00 8.98
CA LYS A 28 -11.94 -12.95 9.65
C LYS A 28 -11.22 -14.09 10.36
N ARG A 29 -9.96 -14.39 10.02
CA ARG A 29 -9.21 -15.51 10.59
C ARG A 29 -7.95 -15.07 11.31
N VAL A 30 -7.05 -14.37 10.62
CA VAL A 30 -5.71 -14.08 11.18
C VAL A 30 -5.79 -13.10 12.33
N LYS A 31 -6.40 -11.93 12.14
CA LYS A 31 -6.50 -10.91 13.20
C LYS A 31 -7.24 -11.44 14.45
N PRO A 32 -8.44 -12.06 14.35
CA PRO A 32 -9.12 -12.61 15.52
C PRO A 32 -8.31 -13.71 16.24
N TYR A 33 -7.60 -14.55 15.48
CA TYR A 33 -6.73 -15.56 16.07
C TYR A 33 -5.60 -14.92 16.88
N VAL A 34 -4.92 -13.91 16.33
CA VAL A 34 -3.84 -13.20 17.03
C VAL A 34 -4.37 -12.50 18.29
N GLU A 35 -5.52 -11.83 18.21
CA GLU A 35 -6.16 -11.12 19.33
C GLU A 35 -6.63 -12.04 20.47
N GLN A 36 -6.88 -13.31 20.18
CA GLN A 36 -7.26 -14.31 21.17
C GLN A 36 -6.06 -14.95 21.85
N HIS A 37 -4.94 -15.08 21.15
CA HIS A 37 -3.77 -15.86 21.61
C HIS A 37 -2.60 -15.00 22.10
N TYR A 38 -2.56 -13.71 21.75
CA TYR A 38 -1.49 -12.81 22.12
C TYR A 38 -2.03 -11.53 22.75
N LYS A 39 -1.22 -10.89 23.59
CA LYS A 39 -1.53 -9.59 24.20
C LYS A 39 -1.23 -8.47 23.20
N VAL A 40 -2.16 -8.26 22.27
CA VAL A 40 -2.13 -7.17 21.28
C VAL A 40 -3.29 -6.21 21.52
N SER A 41 -3.17 -4.97 21.02
CA SER A 41 -4.31 -4.06 20.98
C SER A 41 -5.37 -4.59 20.00
N ARG A 42 -6.65 -4.33 20.32
CA ARG A 42 -7.79 -4.66 19.47
C ARG A 42 -8.36 -3.42 18.77
N GLU A 43 -7.87 -2.24 19.12
CA GLU A 43 -8.28 -0.97 18.54
C GLU A 43 -7.84 -0.88 17.08
N ALA A 44 -8.71 -0.35 16.22
CA ALA A 44 -8.39 -0.18 14.80
C ALA A 44 -7.19 0.76 14.58
N ASN A 45 -7.05 1.76 15.45
CA ASN A 45 -5.94 2.73 15.43
C ASN A 45 -4.56 2.11 15.71
N ASP A 46 -4.51 0.89 16.24
CA ASP A 46 -3.27 0.16 16.53
C ASP A 46 -3.05 -1.02 15.56
N ALA A 47 -3.90 -1.15 14.54
CA ALA A 47 -3.83 -2.22 13.56
C ALA A 47 -3.28 -1.70 12.23
N PHE A 48 -2.04 -2.12 11.93
CA PHE A 48 -1.30 -1.69 10.75
C PHE A 48 -0.99 -2.88 9.84
N ILE A 49 -0.83 -2.62 8.55
CA ILE A 49 -0.46 -3.63 7.55
C ILE A 49 0.65 -3.10 6.66
N ALA A 50 1.61 -3.96 6.31
CA ALA A 50 2.73 -3.56 5.48
C ALA A 50 3.19 -4.71 4.58
N GLY A 51 3.75 -4.36 3.43
CA GLY A 51 4.32 -5.33 2.52
C GLY A 51 5.13 -4.66 1.41
N SER A 52 5.95 -5.46 0.73
CA SER A 52 6.74 -4.99 -0.41
C SER A 52 6.19 -5.45 -1.74
N SER A 53 6.45 -4.71 -2.83
CA SER A 53 6.02 -5.10 -4.18
C SER A 53 4.50 -5.29 -4.30
N MET A 54 4.03 -6.44 -4.77
CA MET A 54 2.61 -6.83 -4.72
C MET A 54 2.06 -6.88 -3.29
N GLY A 55 2.90 -7.18 -2.31
CA GLY A 55 2.61 -7.07 -0.87
C GLY A 55 2.26 -5.63 -0.45
N GLY A 56 2.88 -4.63 -1.08
CA GLY A 56 2.55 -3.23 -0.88
C GLY A 56 1.18 -2.87 -1.45
N LEU A 57 0.88 -3.35 -2.66
CA LEU A 57 -0.45 -3.17 -3.28
C LEU A 57 -1.57 -3.78 -2.44
N ILE A 58 -1.40 -5.02 -1.97
CA ILE A 58 -2.44 -5.68 -1.16
C ILE A 58 -2.58 -5.06 0.23
N SER A 59 -1.50 -4.51 0.80
CA SER A 59 -1.54 -3.76 2.07
C SER A 59 -2.30 -2.44 1.93
N LEU A 60 -2.06 -1.70 0.84
CA LEU A 60 -2.86 -0.53 0.49
C LEU A 60 -4.33 -0.92 0.31
N TYR A 61 -4.60 -1.95 -0.50
CA TYR A 61 -5.96 -2.45 -0.75
C TYR A 61 -6.69 -2.84 0.55
N ALA A 62 -5.98 -3.42 1.54
CA ALA A 62 -6.55 -3.76 2.83
C ALA A 62 -7.13 -2.55 3.58
N VAL A 63 -6.44 -1.41 3.56
CA VAL A 63 -6.93 -0.18 4.21
C VAL A 63 -8.08 0.44 3.43
N LEU A 64 -8.08 0.35 2.09
CA LEU A 64 -9.18 0.86 1.26
C LEU A 64 -10.47 0.05 1.47
N GLU A 65 -10.39 -1.28 1.58
CA GLU A 65 -11.55 -2.15 1.77
C GLU A 65 -12.01 -2.28 3.22
N TYR A 66 -11.05 -2.23 4.16
CA TYR A 66 -11.30 -2.42 5.58
C TYR A 66 -10.73 -1.25 6.41
N PRO A 67 -11.12 0.00 6.14
CA PRO A 67 -10.62 1.17 6.89
C PRO A 67 -11.02 1.11 8.38
N GLN A 68 -12.08 0.37 8.73
CA GLN A 68 -12.48 0.11 10.11
C GLN A 68 -11.62 -0.95 10.82
N VAL A 69 -10.77 -1.68 10.09
CA VAL A 69 -9.91 -2.75 10.64
C VAL A 69 -8.45 -2.33 10.65
N PHE A 70 -7.98 -1.68 9.59
CA PHE A 70 -6.60 -1.22 9.45
C PHE A 70 -6.57 0.30 9.36
N SER A 71 -5.82 0.94 10.25
CA SER A 71 -5.66 2.40 10.28
C SER A 71 -4.42 2.88 9.52
N ALA A 72 -3.47 2.00 9.20
CA ALA A 72 -2.32 2.39 8.38
C ALA A 72 -1.81 1.29 7.46
N ALA A 73 -1.30 1.72 6.31
CA ALA A 73 -0.61 0.87 5.35
C ALA A 73 0.81 1.40 5.08
N ALA A 74 1.80 0.50 5.06
CA ALA A 74 3.11 0.79 4.50
C ALA A 74 3.40 -0.08 3.28
N ALA A 75 3.56 0.55 2.12
CA ALA A 75 3.72 -0.10 0.85
C ALA A 75 5.13 0.17 0.29
N ILE A 76 6.01 -0.82 0.47
CA ILE A 76 7.46 -0.72 0.23
C ILE A 76 7.75 -1.15 -1.22
N SER A 77 8.46 -0.34 -2.01
CA SER A 77 8.67 -0.61 -3.44
C SER A 77 7.39 -1.08 -4.14
N THR A 78 6.28 -0.36 -3.92
CA THR A 78 4.94 -0.80 -4.33
C THR A 78 4.93 -1.12 -5.83
N HIS A 79 4.39 -2.28 -6.20
CA HIS A 79 4.36 -2.72 -7.59
C HIS A 79 3.27 -2.01 -8.40
N TRP A 80 3.34 -0.68 -8.50
CA TRP A 80 2.35 0.18 -9.17
C TRP A 80 1.92 -0.23 -10.57
N PRO A 81 2.80 -0.81 -11.42
CA PRO A 81 2.37 -1.35 -12.71
C PRO A 81 1.27 -2.42 -12.60
N GLY A 82 1.26 -3.19 -11.50
CA GLY A 82 0.41 -4.37 -11.28
C GLY A 82 0.74 -5.60 -12.13
N ILE A 83 1.50 -5.39 -13.22
CA ILE A 83 2.00 -6.38 -14.19
C ILE A 83 3.38 -5.91 -14.71
N ASP A 84 3.87 -6.46 -15.83
CA ASP A 84 5.08 -5.96 -16.45
C ASP A 84 4.98 -4.43 -16.73
N PRO A 85 5.93 -3.60 -16.29
CA PRO A 85 5.91 -2.15 -16.55
C PRO A 85 5.87 -1.76 -18.03
N LYS A 86 6.20 -2.69 -18.94
CA LYS A 86 6.18 -2.49 -20.39
C LYS A 86 4.90 -3.00 -21.04
N ASP A 87 3.97 -3.55 -20.25
CA ASP A 87 2.69 -4.03 -20.75
C ASP A 87 1.81 -2.86 -21.25
N THR A 88 0.87 -3.19 -22.14
CA THR A 88 -0.07 -2.24 -22.74
C THR A 88 -1.41 -2.20 -22.00
N LEU A 89 -1.71 -3.18 -21.15
CA LEU A 89 -2.92 -3.15 -20.36
C LEU A 89 -2.86 -2.02 -19.33
N PRO A 90 -3.95 -1.22 -19.18
CA PRO A 90 -3.99 -0.08 -18.29
C PRO A 90 -4.26 -0.50 -16.83
N VAL A 91 -3.48 -1.44 -16.31
CA VAL A 91 -3.61 -1.95 -14.93
C VAL A 91 -3.20 -0.88 -13.93
N ALA A 92 -2.09 -0.19 -14.16
CA ALA A 92 -1.62 0.90 -13.32
C ALA A 92 -2.66 2.04 -13.21
N GLU A 93 -3.30 2.40 -14.32
CA GLU A 93 -4.40 3.37 -14.36
C GLU A 93 -5.60 2.87 -13.52
N ALA A 94 -5.93 1.59 -13.62
CA ALA A 94 -7.02 1.00 -12.85
C ALA A 94 -6.73 1.01 -11.34
N ILE A 95 -5.48 0.72 -10.94
CA ILE A 95 -5.03 0.81 -9.54
C ILE A 95 -5.15 2.25 -9.04
N ARG A 96 -4.63 3.23 -9.79
CA ARG A 96 -4.72 4.66 -9.41
C ARG A 96 -6.15 5.15 -9.31
N LYS A 97 -7.00 4.77 -10.27
CA LYS A 97 -8.43 5.10 -10.24
C LYS A 97 -9.10 4.51 -8.98
N TYR A 98 -8.81 3.25 -8.67
CA TYR A 98 -9.35 2.61 -7.47
C TYR A 98 -8.93 3.33 -6.19
N LEU A 99 -7.64 3.68 -6.08
CA LEU A 99 -7.12 4.47 -4.97
C LEU A 99 -7.89 5.79 -4.83
N GLN A 100 -8.01 6.55 -5.91
CA GLN A 100 -8.69 7.84 -5.91
C GLN A 100 -10.16 7.75 -5.46
N GLU A 101 -10.86 6.68 -5.84
CA GLU A 101 -12.28 6.47 -5.51
C GLU A 101 -12.51 5.96 -4.08
N ASN A 102 -11.51 5.30 -3.47
CA ASN A 102 -11.69 4.56 -2.21
C ASN A 102 -10.79 5.03 -1.07
N LEU A 103 -10.01 6.09 -1.25
CA LEU A 103 -9.22 6.66 -0.15
C LEU A 103 -10.14 7.09 1.01
N PRO A 104 -9.85 6.63 2.25
CA PRO A 104 -10.57 7.10 3.43
C PRO A 104 -10.29 8.59 3.70
N GLU A 105 -10.94 9.14 4.72
CA GLU A 105 -10.70 10.53 5.10
C GLU A 105 -9.29 10.70 5.70
N PRO A 106 -8.58 11.80 5.35
CA PRO A 106 -7.29 12.11 5.95
C PRO A 106 -7.41 12.32 7.46
N GLY A 107 -6.29 12.18 8.18
CA GLY A 107 -6.21 12.32 9.64
C GLY A 107 -6.71 11.10 10.45
N LYS A 108 -7.43 10.16 9.85
CA LYS A 108 -7.82 8.89 10.48
C LYS A 108 -6.99 7.69 10.03
N HIS A 109 -6.43 7.79 8.83
CA HIS A 109 -5.67 6.73 8.19
C HIS A 109 -4.31 7.23 7.74
N GLN A 110 -3.30 6.37 7.82
CA GLN A 110 -1.93 6.74 7.49
C GLN A 110 -1.33 5.87 6.40
N PHE A 111 -0.57 6.49 5.50
CA PHE A 111 0.02 5.79 4.36
C PHE A 111 1.51 6.10 4.23
N TYR A 112 2.32 5.05 4.13
CA TYR A 112 3.73 5.16 3.77
C TYR A 112 3.94 4.51 2.41
N PHE A 113 4.65 5.21 1.52
CA PHE A 113 5.14 4.67 0.27
C PHE A 113 6.66 4.82 0.20
N ASP A 114 7.32 3.85 -0.41
CA ASP A 114 8.67 4.08 -0.91
C ASP A 114 8.98 3.34 -2.21
N HIS A 115 10.10 3.71 -2.81
CA HIS A 115 10.75 2.92 -3.85
C HIS A 115 12.26 3.18 -3.89
N GLY A 116 13.01 2.22 -4.42
CA GLY A 116 14.39 2.38 -4.83
C GLY A 116 14.52 3.05 -6.20
N THR A 117 15.71 2.98 -6.80
CA THR A 117 15.96 3.49 -8.17
C THR A 117 16.49 2.44 -9.12
N GLU A 118 16.80 1.24 -8.63
CA GLU A 118 17.45 0.20 -9.43
C GLU A 118 16.48 -0.94 -9.80
N THR A 119 16.94 -1.78 -10.73
CA THR A 119 16.24 -3.01 -11.17
C THR A 119 14.80 -2.77 -11.65
N LEU A 120 13.79 -3.18 -10.89
CA LEU A 120 12.38 -2.99 -11.22
C LEU A 120 11.86 -1.63 -10.70
N ASP A 121 12.41 -1.12 -9.60
CA ASP A 121 11.95 0.14 -8.97
C ASP A 121 12.21 1.35 -9.86
N ARG A 122 13.15 1.29 -10.80
CA ARG A 122 13.40 2.36 -11.78
C ARG A 122 12.16 2.78 -12.59
N PHE A 123 11.14 1.92 -12.68
CA PHE A 123 9.90 2.21 -13.40
C PHE A 123 8.83 2.89 -12.53
N TYR A 124 9.02 2.94 -11.20
CA TYR A 124 8.01 3.43 -10.27
C TYR A 124 7.93 4.95 -10.08
N PRO A 125 8.99 5.78 -10.28
CA PRO A 125 8.93 7.21 -9.92
C PRO A 125 7.76 7.98 -10.53
N SER A 126 7.48 7.80 -11.82
CA SER A 126 6.38 8.52 -12.49
C SER A 126 5.00 8.06 -11.98
N MET A 127 4.86 6.78 -11.63
CA MET A 127 3.63 6.22 -11.08
C MET A 127 3.43 6.67 -9.63
N GLN A 128 4.50 6.71 -8.85
CA GLN A 128 4.49 7.22 -7.48
C GLN A 128 4.11 8.70 -7.46
N VAL A 129 4.67 9.55 -8.33
CA VAL A 129 4.28 10.96 -8.43
C VAL A 129 2.77 11.13 -8.74
N ALA A 130 2.20 10.26 -9.56
CA ALA A 130 0.76 10.27 -9.83
C ALA A 130 -0.06 9.85 -8.60
N VAL A 131 0.43 8.89 -7.81
CA VAL A 131 -0.18 8.51 -6.52
C VAL A 131 -0.07 9.65 -5.51
N ASP A 132 1.10 10.25 -5.37
CA ASP A 132 1.36 11.36 -4.45
C ASP A 132 0.43 12.55 -4.74
N ARG A 133 0.17 12.84 -6.02
CA ARG A 133 -0.83 13.83 -6.42
C ARG A 133 -2.23 13.47 -5.93
N ILE A 134 -2.66 12.21 -6.03
CA ILE A 134 -3.97 11.76 -5.53
C ILE A 134 -4.05 11.95 -4.02
N MET A 135 -3.00 11.59 -3.28
CA MET A 135 -2.94 11.79 -1.82
C MET A 135 -3.11 13.27 -1.46
N TRP A 136 -2.34 14.14 -2.11
CA TRP A 136 -2.42 15.58 -1.89
C TRP A 136 -3.79 16.18 -2.27
N GLU A 137 -4.34 15.82 -3.43
CA GLU A 137 -5.66 16.29 -3.89
C GLU A 137 -6.80 15.83 -2.95
N ARG A 138 -6.62 14.71 -2.25
CA ARG A 138 -7.56 14.18 -1.25
C ARG A 138 -7.42 14.85 0.12
N GLY A 139 -6.36 15.62 0.35
CA GLY A 139 -6.09 16.35 1.59
C GLY A 139 -5.17 15.62 2.58
N TYR A 140 -4.41 14.62 2.12
CA TYR A 140 -3.33 14.03 2.94
C TYR A 140 -2.11 14.97 2.97
N ASP A 141 -1.42 14.96 4.10
CA ASP A 141 -0.23 15.78 4.36
C ASP A 141 0.80 14.98 5.20
N ASP A 142 1.91 15.63 5.57
CA ASP A 142 3.02 14.99 6.29
C ASP A 142 2.63 14.41 7.66
N SER A 143 1.46 14.74 8.22
CA SER A 143 0.97 14.16 9.48
C SER A 143 0.41 12.74 9.31
N ASN A 144 -0.02 12.39 8.09
CA ASN A 144 -0.73 11.15 7.81
C ASN A 144 -0.29 10.46 6.52
N TRP A 145 0.66 11.01 5.79
CA TRP A 145 1.20 10.39 4.58
C TRP A 145 2.69 10.73 4.41
N GLN A 146 3.46 9.75 3.93
CA GLN A 146 4.85 9.96 3.55
C GLN A 146 5.22 9.14 2.31
N THR A 147 5.98 9.73 1.40
CA THR A 147 6.63 9.04 0.28
C THR A 147 8.15 9.22 0.38
N ARG A 148 8.94 8.14 0.23
CA ARG A 148 10.42 8.19 0.25
C ARG A 148 11.04 7.55 -1.00
N VAL A 149 12.20 8.07 -1.41
CA VAL A 149 13.00 7.52 -2.52
C VAL A 149 14.38 7.14 -2.01
N PHE A 150 14.83 5.94 -2.37
CA PHE A 150 16.11 5.39 -1.92
C PHE A 150 17.04 5.16 -3.11
N ILE A 151 17.96 6.10 -3.34
CA ILE A 151 18.91 6.05 -4.46
C ILE A 151 19.84 4.83 -4.34
N GLY A 152 19.98 4.07 -5.42
CA GLY A 152 20.82 2.87 -5.50
C GLY A 152 20.18 1.61 -4.92
N HIS A 153 18.98 1.69 -4.36
CA HIS A 153 18.26 0.52 -3.84
C HIS A 153 17.55 -0.22 -4.97
N ALA A 154 17.63 -1.55 -4.94
CA ALA A 154 16.98 -2.44 -5.88
C ALA A 154 15.62 -2.94 -5.35
N HIS A 155 14.84 -3.55 -6.23
CA HIS A 155 13.62 -4.27 -5.88
C HIS A 155 13.95 -5.67 -5.29
N ASP A 156 14.54 -5.70 -4.09
CA ASP A 156 14.93 -6.93 -3.40
C ASP A 156 14.86 -6.82 -1.86
N GLU A 157 14.87 -7.97 -1.18
CA GLU A 157 14.75 -8.05 0.27
C GLU A 157 15.93 -7.40 0.99
N LYS A 158 17.12 -7.43 0.40
CA LYS A 158 18.32 -6.80 0.96
C LYS A 158 18.12 -5.29 1.07
N SER A 159 17.63 -4.66 0.01
CA SER A 159 17.36 -3.23 -0.04
C SER A 159 16.21 -2.83 0.87
N TRP A 160 15.14 -3.64 0.94
CA TRP A 160 14.03 -3.38 1.85
C TRP A 160 14.45 -3.50 3.32
N ASN A 161 15.29 -4.48 3.65
CA ASN A 161 15.78 -4.68 5.01
C ASN A 161 16.53 -3.45 5.55
N THR A 162 17.33 -2.76 4.72
CA THR A 162 18.10 -1.56 5.13
C THR A 162 17.26 -0.34 5.48
N ARG A 163 15.96 -0.34 5.17
CA ARG A 163 15.04 0.79 5.41
C ARG A 163 13.76 0.40 6.16
N LEU A 164 13.67 -0.85 6.62
CA LEU A 164 12.52 -1.35 7.36
C LEU A 164 12.33 -0.60 8.68
N ASP A 165 13.42 -0.17 9.31
CA ASP A 165 13.40 0.67 10.50
C ASP A 165 12.60 1.96 10.29
N GLN A 166 12.78 2.65 9.17
CA GLN A 166 12.06 3.89 8.85
C GLN A 166 10.56 3.63 8.65
N VAL A 167 10.20 2.50 8.06
CA VAL A 167 8.80 2.06 7.92
C VAL A 167 8.17 1.80 9.28
N LEU A 168 8.87 1.07 10.16
CA LEU A 168 8.39 0.76 11.50
C LEU A 168 8.29 2.02 12.36
N VAL A 169 9.22 2.97 12.24
CA VAL A 169 9.13 4.28 12.90
C VAL A 169 7.93 5.06 12.37
N PHE A 170 7.69 5.07 11.05
CA PHE A 170 6.49 5.69 10.51
C PHE A 170 5.23 5.06 11.09
N LEU A 171 5.11 3.74 11.18
CA LEU A 171 3.88 3.10 11.66
C LEU A 171 3.70 3.21 13.18
N LEU A 172 4.75 2.85 13.94
CA LEU A 172 4.70 2.61 15.39
C LEU A 172 5.29 3.75 16.24
N GLY A 173 5.91 4.76 15.62
CA GLY A 173 6.58 5.85 16.32
C GLY A 173 5.61 6.69 17.16
N VAL A 174 5.99 6.96 18.42
CA VAL A 174 5.19 7.62 19.45
C VAL A 174 5.07 9.15 19.31
N GLU A 175 5.70 9.79 18.32
CA GLU A 175 5.54 11.23 18.07
C GLU A 175 4.17 11.62 17.46
N LYS A 176 3.21 10.68 17.40
CA LYS A 176 1.90 10.88 16.79
C LYS A 176 0.79 11.38 17.73
N LEU A 177 1.08 11.64 19.01
CA LEU A 177 0.04 12.00 20.01
C LEU A 177 0.34 13.21 20.90
N ASN A 178 1.36 14.03 20.60
CA ASN A 178 1.68 15.22 21.41
C ASN A 178 1.82 16.50 20.56
N ALA A 179 0.86 16.77 19.68
CA ALA A 179 0.72 18.09 19.05
C ALA A 179 -0.31 19.00 19.76
N ASP A 180 -0.81 18.58 20.92
CA ASP A 180 -1.63 19.39 21.83
C ASP A 180 -1.17 19.18 23.29
N GLN A 181 0.05 19.65 23.62
CA GLN A 181 0.45 20.09 24.97
C GLN A 181 1.41 21.27 24.89
#